data_AF-A0A269PH82-F1
#
_entry.id   AF-A0A269PH82-F1
#
_cell.length_a   1.000
_cell.length_b   1.000
_cell.length_c   1.000
_cell.angle_alpha   90.00
_cell.angle_beta   90.00
_cell.angle_gamma   90.00
#
_symmetry.space_group_name_H-M   'P 1'
#
loop_
_entity.id
_entity.type
_entity.pdbx_description
1 polymer ?
#
loop_
_entity_poly.entity_id
_entity_poly.type
_entity_poly.pdbx_seq_one_letter_code
_entity_poly.pdbx_strand_id
1 'polypeptide(L)'
;MISVSINDFLYIISFLVSPVVALAIFIARKDANIRWFLMVLLTAELVDEAMHDTALSWGEMYYIFGMASNALIITLILFRKYTASYFAHGFMSSENNFFKRAYKGYKFKLQEGGIIGLCVISFFICLGSVIEGILYKSWVIDSLPYRDFVYSPVQTILHLLTAVAAITLALNSQQKKGKLT
;
A
#
# COMPACT_ATOMS: atom_id res chain seq x y z
N MET A 1 17.62 7.90 29.05
CA MET A 1 16.51 8.53 28.31
C MET A 1 16.89 8.38 26.85
N ILE A 2 16.25 7.46 26.12
CA ILE A 2 16.59 7.17 24.72
C ILE A 2 16.09 8.38 23.90
N SER A 3 17.00 9.21 23.41
CA SER A 3 16.67 10.28 22.47
C SER A 3 16.34 9.64 21.13
N VAL A 4 15.06 9.35 20.88
CA VAL A 4 14.58 8.91 19.57
C VAL A 4 14.79 10.06 18.59
N SER A 5 15.61 9.84 17.55
CA SER A 5 15.79 10.82 16.49
C SER A 5 14.50 10.93 15.67
N ILE A 6 14.26 12.11 15.08
CA ILE A 6 13.12 12.30 14.14
C ILE A 6 13.19 11.26 13.02
N ASN A 7 14.38 10.91 12.55
CA ASN A 7 14.57 9.91 11.50
C ASN A 7 14.16 8.49 11.95
N ASP A 8 14.44 8.12 13.20
CA ASP A 8 14.04 6.82 13.75
C ASP A 8 12.51 6.73 13.86
N PHE A 9 11.86 7.84 14.23
CA PHE A 9 10.40 7.92 14.30
C PHE A 9 9.75 7.80 12.91
N LEU A 10 10.28 8.49 11.90
CA LEU A 10 9.79 8.41 10.52
C LEU A 10 9.99 6.99 9.94
N TYR A 11 11.09 6.33 10.30
CA TYR A 11 11.35 4.95 9.92
C TYR A 11 10.31 4.00 10.52
N ILE A 12 10.04 4.08 11.83
CA ILE A 12 9.04 3.23 12.50
C ILE A 12 7.64 3.40 11.91
N ILE A 13 7.24 4.63 11.55
CA ILE A 13 5.93 4.87 10.93
C ILE A 13 5.82 4.17 9.57
N SER A 14 6.92 4.09 8.82
CA SER A 14 6.91 3.47 7.50
C SER A 14 6.59 1.96 7.59
N PHE A 15 7.04 1.29 8.67
CA PHE A 15 6.71 -0.11 8.97
C PHE A 15 5.35 -0.30 9.68
N LEU A 16 4.60 0.78 9.97
CA LEU A 16 3.33 0.70 10.68
C LEU A 16 2.20 0.20 9.76
N VAL A 17 2.33 0.35 8.45
CA VAL A 17 1.26 0.02 7.50
C VAL A 17 0.93 -1.46 7.53
N SER A 18 1.91 -2.35 7.41
CA SER A 18 1.72 -3.80 7.44
C SER A 18 0.98 -4.33 8.68
N PRO A 19 1.41 -4.03 9.93
CA PRO A 19 0.68 -4.49 11.11
C PRO A 19 -0.73 -3.90 11.19
N VAL A 20 -0.92 -2.64 10.76
CA VAL A 20 -2.24 -2.02 10.69
C VAL A 20 -3.16 -2.73 9.69
N VAL A 21 -2.66 -3.03 8.48
CA VAL A 21 -3.42 -3.76 7.47
C VAL A 21 -3.74 -5.18 7.96
N ALA A 22 -2.80 -5.85 8.65
CA ALA A 22 -3.04 -7.15 9.27
C ALA A 22 -4.20 -7.10 10.30
N LEU A 23 -4.22 -6.09 11.17
CA LEU A 23 -5.34 -5.85 12.08
C LEU A 23 -6.65 -5.57 11.33
N ALA A 24 -6.59 -4.76 10.27
CA ALA A 24 -7.76 -4.46 9.43
C ALA A 24 -8.35 -5.72 8.78
N ILE A 25 -7.54 -6.70 8.39
CA ILE A 25 -8.00 -8.01 7.88
C ILE A 25 -8.83 -8.75 8.94
N PHE A 26 -8.36 -8.76 10.19
CA PHE A 26 -9.10 -9.38 11.29
C PHE A 26 -10.40 -8.65 11.62
N ILE A 27 -10.41 -7.32 11.48
CA ILE A 27 -11.65 -6.53 11.63
C ILE A 27 -12.60 -6.84 10.47
N ALA A 28 -12.13 -6.97 9.23
CA ALA A 28 -12.96 -7.19 8.04
C ALA A 28 -13.49 -8.64 7.84
N ARG A 29 -13.46 -9.50 8.88
CA ARG A 29 -13.82 -10.94 8.81
C ARG A 29 -15.17 -11.25 8.14
N LYS A 30 -16.16 -10.34 8.20
CA LYS A 30 -17.50 -10.56 7.65
C LYS A 30 -17.61 -10.20 6.16
N ASP A 31 -16.72 -9.38 5.61
CA ASP A 31 -16.76 -8.90 4.22
C ASP A 31 -15.62 -9.51 3.41
N ALA A 32 -15.91 -10.59 2.66
CA ALA A 32 -14.91 -11.33 1.89
C ALA A 32 -14.22 -10.48 0.81
N ASN A 33 -14.93 -9.53 0.20
CA ASN A 33 -14.35 -8.64 -0.82
C ASN A 33 -13.31 -7.69 -0.18
N ILE A 34 -13.65 -7.09 0.96
CA ILE A 34 -12.73 -6.19 1.67
C ILE A 34 -11.56 -6.95 2.28
N ARG A 35 -11.84 -8.12 2.86
CA ARG A 35 -10.77 -8.98 3.35
C ARG A 35 -9.81 -9.39 2.24
N TRP A 36 -10.32 -9.68 1.03
CA TRP A 36 -9.46 -9.98 -0.12
C TRP A 36 -8.64 -8.77 -0.55
N PHE A 37 -9.25 -7.59 -0.66
CA PHE A 37 -8.54 -6.34 -0.94
C PHE A 37 -7.39 -6.11 0.07
N LEU A 38 -7.67 -6.25 1.37
CA LEU A 38 -6.66 -6.04 2.41
C LEU A 38 -5.56 -7.12 2.39
N MET A 39 -5.87 -8.36 2.01
CA MET A 39 -4.85 -9.41 1.84
C MET A 39 -3.94 -9.12 0.64
N VAL A 40 -4.50 -8.61 -0.47
CA VAL A 40 -3.71 -8.16 -1.62
C VAL A 40 -2.80 -7.00 -1.22
N LEU A 41 -3.33 -6.01 -0.51
CA LEU A 41 -2.56 -4.87 -0.01
C LEU A 41 -1.43 -5.34 0.94
N LEU A 42 -1.74 -6.16 1.94
CA LEU A 42 -0.75 -6.69 2.88
C LEU A 42 0.36 -7.46 2.16
N THR A 43 0.01 -8.27 1.16
CA THR A 43 1.02 -9.04 0.41
C THR A 43 1.99 -8.10 -0.30
N ALA A 44 1.50 -7.01 -0.88
CA ALA A 44 2.35 -6.05 -1.57
C ALA A 44 3.22 -5.24 -0.59
N GLU A 45 2.67 -4.81 0.55
CA GLU A 45 3.43 -4.12 1.61
C GLU A 45 4.54 -5.02 2.19
N LEU A 46 4.25 -6.31 2.43
CA LEU A 46 5.27 -7.25 2.91
C LEU A 46 6.39 -7.48 1.90
N VAL A 47 6.09 -7.46 0.59
CA VAL A 47 7.11 -7.55 -0.46
C VAL A 47 7.96 -6.28 -0.49
N ASP A 48 7.33 -5.11 -0.36
CA ASP A 48 8.03 -3.82 -0.31
C ASP A 48 8.97 -3.74 0.92
N GLU A 49 8.48 -4.09 2.11
CA GLU A 49 9.27 -4.17 3.34
C GLU A 49 10.41 -5.19 3.24
N ALA A 50 10.16 -6.39 2.69
CA ALA A 50 11.19 -7.41 2.52
C ALA A 50 12.28 -6.99 1.53
N MET A 51 11.95 -6.13 0.56
CA MET A 51 12.89 -5.61 -0.42
C MET A 51 13.54 -4.28 0.01
N HIS A 52 13.09 -3.65 1.10
CA HIS A 52 13.49 -2.31 1.49
C HIS A 52 15.02 -2.14 1.58
N ASP A 53 15.69 -2.96 2.39
CA ASP A 53 17.15 -2.88 2.58
C ASP A 53 17.91 -3.16 1.27
N THR A 54 17.39 -4.08 0.46
CA THR A 54 17.97 -4.40 -0.84
C THR A 54 17.83 -3.22 -1.81
N ALA A 55 16.64 -2.62 -1.87
CA ALA A 55 16.37 -1.48 -2.74
C ALA A 55 17.16 -0.24 -2.31
N LEU A 56 17.33 0.01 -1.00
CA LEU A 56 18.17 1.08 -0.47
C LEU A 56 19.63 0.94 -0.93
N SER A 57 20.14 -0.29 -1.02
CA SER A 57 21.51 -0.55 -1.52
C SER A 57 21.71 -0.13 -2.99
N TRP A 58 20.62 0.05 -3.75
CA TRP A 58 20.69 0.47 -5.15
C TRP A 58 20.83 1.99 -5.35
N GLY A 59 20.89 2.78 -4.26
CA GLY A 59 21.07 4.23 -4.32
C GLY A 59 19.92 4.91 -5.05
N GLU A 60 20.20 5.66 -6.12
CA GLU A 60 19.17 6.37 -6.90
C GLU A 60 18.09 5.45 -7.51
N MET A 61 18.43 4.18 -7.79
CA MET A 61 17.44 3.23 -8.33
C MET A 61 16.38 2.82 -7.29
N TYR A 62 16.59 3.13 -6.01
CA TYR A 62 15.60 2.99 -4.95
C TYR A 62 14.28 3.71 -5.30
N TYR A 63 14.36 4.91 -5.86
CA TYR A 63 13.15 5.68 -6.22
C TYR A 63 12.42 5.06 -7.41
N ILE A 64 13.15 4.47 -8.35
CA ILE A 64 12.57 3.71 -9.46
C ILE A 64 11.88 2.44 -8.93
N PHE A 65 12.50 1.76 -7.95
CA PHE A 65 11.86 0.66 -7.24
C PHE A 65 10.56 1.11 -6.57
N GLY A 66 10.56 2.23 -5.85
CA GLY A 66 9.35 2.79 -5.24
C GLY A 66 8.24 3.13 -6.26
N MET A 67 8.61 3.62 -7.45
CA MET A 67 7.66 3.80 -8.56
C MET A 67 7.08 2.46 -9.03
N ALA A 68 7.94 1.45 -9.22
CA ALA A 68 7.53 0.12 -9.63
C ALA A 68 6.62 -0.56 -8.58
N SER A 69 6.95 -0.46 -7.30
CA SER A 69 6.14 -0.95 -6.18
C SER A 69 4.75 -0.31 -6.18
N ASN A 70 4.66 1.02 -6.29
CA ASN A 70 3.37 1.71 -6.36
C ASN A 70 2.54 1.27 -7.58
N ALA A 71 3.15 1.17 -8.75
CA ALA A 71 2.47 0.70 -9.97
C ALA A 71 1.99 -0.76 -9.82
N LEU A 72 2.79 -1.61 -9.19
CA LEU A 72 2.44 -3.00 -8.90
C LEU A 72 1.25 -3.09 -7.93
N ILE A 73 1.27 -2.31 -6.83
CA ILE A 73 0.15 -2.26 -5.88
C ILE A 73 -1.15 -1.86 -6.58
N ILE A 74 -1.12 -0.79 -7.37
CA ILE A 74 -2.29 -0.30 -8.13
C ILE A 74 -2.80 -1.42 -9.05
N THR A 75 -1.88 -2.06 -9.78
CA THR A 75 -2.21 -3.16 -10.70
C THR A 75 -2.86 -4.32 -9.93
N LEU A 76 -2.26 -4.79 -8.84
CA LEU A 76 -2.80 -5.87 -8.02
C LEU A 76 -4.20 -5.54 -7.48
N ILE A 77 -4.43 -4.29 -7.04
CA ILE A 77 -5.73 -3.83 -6.56
C ILE A 77 -6.79 -3.82 -7.66
N LEU A 78 -6.46 -3.33 -8.86
CA LEU A 78 -7.39 -3.24 -10.00
C LEU A 78 -7.71 -4.63 -10.56
N PHE A 79 -6.71 -5.50 -10.64
CA PHE A 79 -6.86 -6.87 -11.14
C PHE A 79 -7.39 -7.86 -10.09
N ARG A 80 -7.63 -7.41 -8.83
CA ARG A 80 -8.04 -8.30 -7.74
C ARG A 80 -9.31 -9.10 -8.00
N LYS A 81 -10.23 -8.59 -8.83
CA LYS A 81 -11.45 -9.31 -9.22
C LYS A 81 -11.11 -10.52 -10.08
N TYR A 82 -10.19 -10.37 -11.02
CA TYR A 82 -9.74 -11.45 -11.88
C TYR A 82 -8.97 -12.50 -11.10
N THR A 83 -8.08 -12.09 -10.19
CA THR A 83 -7.35 -13.03 -9.33
C THR A 83 -8.31 -13.79 -8.40
N ALA A 84 -9.32 -13.12 -7.82
CA ALA A 84 -10.37 -13.79 -7.04
C ALA A 84 -11.14 -14.81 -7.88
N SER A 85 -11.47 -14.49 -9.14
CA SER A 85 -12.12 -15.42 -10.06
C SER A 85 -11.25 -16.64 -10.35
N TYR A 86 -9.98 -16.42 -10.67
CA TYR A 86 -9.00 -17.48 -10.94
C TYR A 86 -8.91 -18.47 -9.76
N PHE A 87 -8.75 -17.97 -8.53
CA PHE A 87 -8.71 -18.81 -7.34
C PHE A 87 -10.05 -19.48 -7.03
N ALA A 88 -11.18 -18.82 -7.33
CA ALA A 88 -12.51 -19.39 -7.14
C ALA A 88 -12.77 -20.60 -8.06
N HIS A 89 -12.25 -20.57 -9.28
CA HIS A 89 -12.43 -21.65 -10.27
C HIS A 89 -11.35 -22.74 -10.17
N GLY A 90 -10.11 -22.40 -9.78
CA GLY A 90 -8.98 -23.33 -9.81
C GLY A 90 -8.80 -24.23 -8.59
N PHE A 91 -9.22 -23.81 -7.38
CA PHE A 91 -8.83 -24.50 -6.15
C PHE A 91 -9.93 -25.32 -5.46
N MET A 92 -11.21 -24.95 -5.54
CA MET A 92 -12.30 -25.70 -4.89
C MET A 92 -13.69 -25.26 -5.42
N SER A 93 -14.48 -26.22 -5.92
CA SER A 93 -15.84 -26.01 -6.45
C SER A 93 -16.89 -25.70 -5.37
N SER A 94 -16.54 -25.79 -4.08
CA SER A 94 -17.48 -25.61 -2.98
C SER A 94 -18.05 -24.18 -2.90
N GLU A 95 -19.36 -24.06 -2.67
CA GLU A 95 -20.06 -22.78 -2.53
C GLU A 95 -19.56 -21.94 -1.34
N ASN A 96 -18.92 -22.58 -0.35
CA ASN A 96 -18.37 -21.90 0.83
C ASN A 96 -16.96 -21.32 0.59
N ASN A 97 -16.43 -21.40 -0.64
CA ASN A 97 -15.11 -20.89 -0.99
C ASN A 97 -15.03 -19.37 -0.77
N PHE A 98 -14.04 -18.95 0.03
CA PHE A 98 -13.74 -17.54 0.30
C PHE A 98 -13.63 -16.71 -0.98
N PHE A 99 -12.90 -17.21 -1.98
CA PHE A 99 -12.66 -16.49 -3.25
C PHE A 99 -13.93 -16.34 -4.08
N LYS A 100 -14.82 -17.34 -4.07
CA LYS A 100 -16.13 -17.26 -4.75
C LYS A 100 -16.99 -16.15 -4.14
N ARG A 101 -16.97 -15.99 -2.80
CA ARG A 101 -17.65 -14.89 -2.09
C ARG A 101 -17.01 -13.54 -2.37
N ALA A 102 -15.68 -13.46 -2.42
CA ALA A 102 -14.97 -12.23 -2.75
C ALA A 102 -15.25 -11.78 -4.20
N TYR A 103 -15.24 -12.72 -5.15
CA TYR A 103 -15.54 -12.46 -6.56
C TYR A 103 -17.00 -12.02 -6.78
N LYS A 104 -17.98 -12.79 -6.28
CA LYS A 104 -19.41 -12.46 -6.42
C LYS A 104 -19.79 -11.17 -5.67
N GLY A 105 -19.14 -10.91 -4.55
CA GLY A 105 -19.37 -9.74 -3.70
C GLY A 105 -18.56 -8.51 -4.10
N TYR A 106 -17.82 -8.55 -5.20
CA TYR A 106 -16.95 -7.45 -5.62
C TYR A 106 -17.73 -6.16 -5.79
N LYS A 107 -17.38 -5.16 -4.99
CA LYS A 107 -17.83 -3.78 -5.14
C LYS A 107 -16.67 -2.86 -4.83
N PHE A 108 -16.32 -2.00 -5.77
CA PHE A 108 -15.28 -1.00 -5.57
C PHE A 108 -15.79 0.08 -4.61
N LYS A 109 -15.07 0.33 -3.52
CA LYS A 109 -15.45 1.35 -2.51
C LYS A 109 -14.59 2.59 -2.64
N LEU A 110 -15.12 3.75 -2.25
CA LEU A 110 -14.42 5.03 -2.33
C LEU A 110 -13.07 4.99 -1.58
N GLN A 111 -13.00 4.34 -0.42
CA GLN A 111 -11.76 4.23 0.36
C GLN A 111 -10.68 3.39 -0.35
N GLU A 112 -11.08 2.40 -1.16
CA GLU A 112 -10.13 1.65 -2.00
C GLU A 112 -9.57 2.56 -3.10
N GLY A 113 -10.42 3.40 -3.70
CA GLY A 113 -9.99 4.46 -4.62
C GLY A 113 -9.07 5.48 -3.95
N GLY A 114 -9.32 5.80 -2.67
CA GLY A 114 -8.43 6.64 -1.87
C GLY A 114 -7.03 6.04 -1.74
N ILE A 115 -6.92 4.75 -1.42
CA ILE A 115 -5.63 4.04 -1.34
C ILE A 115 -4.91 4.05 -2.71
N ILE A 116 -5.63 3.78 -3.80
CA ILE A 116 -5.05 3.90 -5.15
C ILE A 116 -4.53 5.33 -5.41
N GLY A 117 -5.31 6.35 -5.02
CA GLY A 117 -4.90 7.74 -5.14
C GLY A 117 -3.62 8.06 -4.35
N LEU A 118 -3.49 7.51 -3.14
CA LEU A 118 -2.27 7.65 -2.33
C LEU A 118 -1.06 7.00 -3.03
N CYS A 119 -1.22 5.80 -3.61
CA CYS A 119 -0.16 5.16 -4.40
C CYS A 119 0.23 5.98 -5.63
N VAL A 120 -0.73 6.61 -6.32
CA VAL A 120 -0.46 7.49 -7.46
C VAL A 120 0.33 8.73 -7.03
N ILE A 121 -0.03 9.35 -5.89
CA ILE A 121 0.72 10.48 -5.35
C ILE A 121 2.15 10.03 -4.99
N SER A 122 2.30 8.90 -4.29
CA SER A 122 3.62 8.35 -3.93
C SER A 122 4.48 8.06 -5.17
N PHE A 123 3.88 7.53 -6.24
CA PHE A 123 4.57 7.35 -7.52
C PHE A 123 5.17 8.66 -8.05
N PHE A 124 4.39 9.75 -8.05
CA PHE A 124 4.89 11.05 -8.49
C PHE A 124 5.93 11.63 -7.54
N ILE A 125 5.82 11.35 -6.23
CA ILE A 125 6.82 11.76 -5.26
C ILE A 125 8.17 11.08 -5.55
N CYS A 126 8.17 9.78 -5.84
CA CYS A 126 9.36 9.04 -6.26
C CYS A 126 9.91 9.55 -7.60
N LEU A 127 9.03 9.84 -8.57
CA LEU A 127 9.44 10.41 -9.86
C LEU A 127 10.16 11.77 -9.67
N GLY A 128 9.70 12.60 -8.74
CA GLY A 128 10.36 13.85 -8.37
C GLY A 128 11.81 13.62 -7.92
N SER A 129 12.04 12.62 -7.06
CA SER A 129 13.40 12.25 -6.61
C SER A 129 14.27 11.73 -7.75
N VAL A 130 13.70 10.95 -8.68
CA VAL A 130 14.42 10.47 -9.87
C VAL A 130 14.84 11.65 -10.77
N ILE A 131 13.93 12.58 -11.02
CA ILE A 131 14.21 13.77 -11.84
C ILE A 131 15.32 14.61 -11.18
N GLU A 132 15.23 14.83 -9.87
CA GLU A 132 16.25 15.56 -9.12
C GLU A 132 17.62 14.87 -9.20
N GLY A 133 17.67 13.55 -9.02
CA GLY A 133 18.90 12.76 -9.14
C GLY A 133 19.53 12.84 -10.53
N ILE A 134 18.71 12.92 -11.59
CA ILE A 134 19.20 13.13 -12.97
C ILE A 134 19.78 14.54 -13.12
N LEU A 135 19.06 15.57 -12.65
CA LEU A 135 19.52 16.97 -12.72
C LEU A 135 20.86 17.16 -12.02
N TYR A 136 21.01 16.57 -10.83
CA TYR A 136 22.25 16.58 -10.06
C TYR A 136 23.41 15.93 -10.82
N LYS A 137 23.19 14.74 -11.40
CA LYS A 137 24.22 14.04 -12.21
C LYS A 137 24.57 14.78 -13.50
N SER A 138 23.64 15.56 -14.05
CA SER A 138 23.88 16.41 -15.22
C SER A 138 24.49 17.77 -14.88
N TRP A 139 24.86 18.02 -13.62
CA TRP A 139 25.43 19.28 -13.13
C TRP A 139 24.53 20.50 -13.36
N VAL A 140 23.21 20.28 -13.40
CA VAL A 140 22.21 21.37 -13.47
C VAL A 140 21.93 21.97 -12.10
N ILE A 141 22.06 21.14 -11.04
CA ILE A 141 21.90 21.54 -9.64
C ILE A 141 23.06 20.96 -8.81
N ASP A 142 23.43 21.65 -7.73
CA ASP A 142 24.56 21.30 -6.87
C ASP A 142 24.16 20.53 -5.59
N SER A 143 22.86 20.31 -5.39
CA SER A 143 22.32 19.65 -4.19
C SER A 143 21.01 18.91 -4.48
N LEU A 144 20.49 18.17 -3.48
CA LEU A 144 19.29 17.32 -3.59
C LEU A 144 18.17 17.76 -2.61
N PRO A 145 17.72 19.04 -2.66
CA PRO A 145 16.79 19.59 -1.68
C PRO A 145 15.42 18.90 -1.63
N TYR A 146 14.88 18.43 -2.76
CA TYR A 146 13.60 17.73 -2.79
C TYR A 146 13.71 16.39 -2.05
N ARG A 147 14.78 15.63 -2.29
CA ARG A 147 15.05 14.38 -1.58
C ARG A 147 15.24 14.60 -0.09
N ASP A 148 15.97 15.64 0.29
CA ASP A 148 16.36 15.88 1.69
C ASP A 148 15.20 16.47 2.53
N PHE A 149 14.32 17.27 1.92
CA PHE A 149 13.27 18.00 2.67
C PHE A 149 11.84 17.59 2.35
N VAL A 150 11.56 17.07 1.15
CA VAL A 150 10.19 16.79 0.69
C VAL A 150 9.88 15.29 0.72
N TYR A 151 10.78 14.47 0.18
CA TYR A 151 10.50 13.05 -0.04
C TYR A 151 10.08 12.32 1.25
N SER A 152 10.95 12.34 2.27
CA SER A 152 10.73 11.56 3.50
C SER A 152 9.46 11.98 4.27
N PRO A 153 9.23 13.27 4.59
CA PRO A 153 8.03 13.68 5.31
C PRO A 153 6.73 13.39 4.56
N VAL A 154 6.70 13.64 3.24
CA VAL A 154 5.51 13.40 2.43
C VAL A 154 5.21 11.91 2.34
N GLN A 155 6.23 11.08 2.11
CA GLN A 155 6.07 9.64 2.03
C GLN A 155 5.53 9.07 3.36
N THR A 156 6.04 9.53 4.51
CA THR A 156 5.51 9.14 5.82
C THR A 156 4.04 9.51 6.00
N ILE A 157 3.63 10.72 5.57
CA ILE A 157 2.22 11.13 5.62
C ILE A 157 1.35 10.20 4.76
N LEU A 158 1.81 9.84 3.56
CA LEU A 158 1.09 8.93 2.67
C LEU A 158 0.93 7.53 3.28
N HIS A 159 1.96 6.99 3.94
CA HIS A 159 1.87 5.72 4.67
C HIS A 159 0.85 5.80 5.82
N LEU A 160 0.87 6.88 6.61
CA LEU A 160 -0.10 7.08 7.68
C LEU A 160 -1.55 7.16 7.16
N LEU A 161 -1.77 7.92 6.07
CA LEU A 161 -3.08 8.01 5.44
C LEU A 161 -3.54 6.66 4.89
N THR A 162 -2.63 5.85 4.36
CA THR A 162 -2.92 4.49 3.88
C THR A 162 -3.36 3.59 5.02
N ALA A 163 -2.65 3.62 6.15
CA ALA A 163 -3.00 2.88 7.36
C ALA A 163 -4.39 3.28 7.89
N VAL A 164 -4.69 4.58 7.97
CA VAL A 164 -6.00 5.10 8.38
C VAL A 164 -7.11 4.69 7.41
N ALA A 165 -6.86 4.76 6.10
CA ALA A 165 -7.81 4.35 5.07
C ALA A 165 -8.12 2.85 5.16
N ALA A 166 -7.12 2.00 5.41
CA ALA A 166 -7.27 0.57 5.57
C ALA A 166 -8.13 0.20 6.79
N ILE A 167 -7.87 0.80 7.96
CA ILE A 167 -8.70 0.59 9.16
C ILE A 167 -10.13 1.08 8.94
N THR A 168 -10.29 2.28 8.36
CA THR A 168 -11.60 2.88 8.12
C THR A 168 -12.43 2.02 7.16
N LEU A 169 -11.80 1.49 6.10
CA LEU A 169 -12.42 0.54 5.18
C LEU A 169 -12.91 -0.72 5.93
N ALA A 170 -12.08 -1.28 6.82
CA ALA A 170 -12.43 -2.47 7.59
C ALA A 170 -13.60 -2.20 8.57
N LEU A 171 -13.57 -1.09 9.31
CA LEU A 171 -14.64 -0.70 10.24
C LEU A 171 -15.97 -0.47 9.52
N ASN A 172 -15.95 0.27 8.41
CA ASN A 172 -17.15 0.53 7.61
C ASN A 172 -17.73 -0.75 7.00
N SER A 173 -16.89 -1.74 6.68
CA SER A 173 -17.35 -3.04 6.20
C SER A 173 -18.14 -3.83 7.26
N GLN A 174 -17.75 -3.71 8.53
CA GLN A 174 -18.41 -4.39 9.65
C GLN A 174 -19.76 -3.75 9.98
N GLN A 175 -19.82 -2.42 10.07
CA GLN A 175 -21.06 -1.70 10.40
C GLN A 175 -22.16 -1.97 9.38
N LYS A 176 -21.83 -1.99 8.07
CA LYS A 176 -22.81 -2.25 7.00
C LYS A 176 -23.44 -3.63 7.10
N LYS A 177 -22.70 -4.65 7.52
CA LYS A 177 -23.23 -6.01 7.69
C LYS A 177 -23.92 -6.22 9.03
N GLY A 178 -23.48 -5.55 10.09
CA GLY A 178 -24.11 -5.63 11.41
C GLY A 178 -25.51 -4.99 11.49
N LYS A 179 -25.86 -4.08 10.58
CA LYS A 179 -27.22 -3.50 10.48
C LYS A 179 -28.19 -4.33 9.62
N LEU A 180 -27.71 -5.37 8.94
CA LEU A 180 -28.50 -6.23 8.05
C LEU A 180 -28.77 -7.62 8.66
N THR A 181 -28.34 -7.84 9.90
CA THR A 181 -28.60 -9.01 10.75
C THR A 181 -29.40 -8.57 11.94
#